data_AF-W1XB47-F1
#
_entry.id   AF-W1XB47-F1
#
_cell.length_a   1.000
_cell.length_b   1.000
_cell.length_c   1.000
_cell.angle_alpha   90.00
_cell.angle_beta   90.00
_cell.angle_gamma   90.00
#
_symmetry.space_group_name_H-M   'P 1'
#
loop_
_entity.id
_entity.type
_entity.pdbx_description
1 polymer ?
#
loop_
_entity_poly.entity_id
_entity_poly.type
_entity_poly.pdbx_seq_one_letter_code
_entity_poly.pdbx_strand_id
1 'polypeptide(L)' 'EGYANKYALDKTVQDWMRNVNPWALQRITETLLEASQRGYWNASPEILQDLQSLFISMEGVIEGR' A
#
# COMPACT_ATOMS: atom_id res chain seq x y z
N GLU A 1 8.51 7.08 -8.26
CA GLU A 1 8.92 6.28 -7.07
C GLU A 1 8.75 7.03 -5.74
N GLY A 2 9.03 8.35 -5.67
CA GLY A 2 8.96 9.12 -4.41
C GLY A 2 7.60 9.14 -3.68
N TYR A 3 6.47 9.02 -4.37
CA TYR A 3 5.14 9.00 -3.73
C TYR A 3 4.79 7.67 -3.07
N ALA A 4 5.19 6.53 -3.66
CA ALA A 4 4.95 5.21 -3.08
C ALA A 4 5.78 5.02 -1.81
N ASN A 5 7.06 5.43 -1.82
CA ASN A 5 7.90 5.39 -0.62
C ASN A 5 7.37 6.27 0.50
N LYS A 6 6.88 7.47 0.19
CA LYS A 6 6.44 8.43 1.22
C LYS A 6 5.06 8.12 1.82
N TYR A 7 4.15 7.54 1.05
CA TYR A 7 2.75 7.37 1.48
C TYR A 7 2.33 5.91 1.69
N ALA A 8 2.96 4.96 1.00
CA ALA A 8 2.59 3.55 1.10
C ALA A 8 3.66 2.71 1.81
N LEU A 9 4.96 2.99 1.64
CA LEU A 9 6.05 2.15 2.19
C LEU A 9 6.76 2.75 3.41
N ASP A 10 6.48 4.01 3.77
CA ASP A 10 6.97 4.58 5.02
C ASP A 10 6.28 3.89 6.19
N LYS A 11 7.08 3.20 7.03
CA LYS A 11 6.57 2.42 8.16
C LYS A 11 5.82 3.26 9.19
N THR A 12 6.27 4.49 9.45
CA THR A 12 5.59 5.41 10.37
C THR A 12 4.22 5.82 9.82
N VAL A 13 4.15 6.09 8.51
CA VAL A 13 2.88 6.43 7.85
C VAL A 13 1.93 5.23 7.80
N GLN A 14 2.44 4.02 7.52
CA GLN A 14 1.65 2.79 7.55
C GLN A 14 1.07 2.55 8.95
N ASP A 15 1.90 2.56 10.00
CA ASP A 15 1.47 2.28 11.37
C ASP A 15 0.44 3.31 11.85
N TRP A 16 0.62 4.59 11.50
CA TRP A 16 -0.36 5.62 11.78
C TRP A 16 -1.68 5.38 11.03
N MET A 17 -1.63 5.14 9.71
CA MET A 17 -2.83 4.89 8.91
C MET A 17 -3.59 3.63 9.32
N ARG A 18 -2.91 2.55 9.73
CA ARG A 18 -3.55 1.33 10.27
C ARG A 18 -4.43 1.63 11.48
N ASN A 19 -4.01 2.57 12.33
CA ASN A 19 -4.78 2.97 13.50
C ASN A 19 -5.94 3.91 13.14
N VAL A 20 -5.67 4.98 12.39
CA VAL A 20 -6.66 6.03 12.15
C VAL A 20 -7.64 5.72 11.03
N ASN A 21 -7.20 5.06 9.95
CA ASN A 21 -8.04 4.72 8.80
C ASN A 21 -7.40 3.59 7.96
N PRO A 22 -7.55 2.32 8.37
CA PRO A 22 -6.97 1.19 7.64
C PRO A 22 -7.53 1.06 6.21
N TRP A 23 -8.80 1.41 5.98
CA TRP A 23 -9.40 1.37 4.65
C TRP A 23 -8.75 2.34 3.67
N ALA A 24 -8.27 3.51 4.15
CA ALA A 24 -7.53 4.44 3.29
C ALA A 24 -6.19 3.86 2.84
N LEU A 25 -5.47 3.19 3.75
CA LEU A 25 -4.20 2.53 3.43
C LEU A 25 -4.38 1.41 2.41
N GLN A 26 -5.43 0.59 2.57
CA GLN A 26 -5.79 -0.44 1.59
C GLN A 26 -6.05 0.17 0.21
N ARG A 27 -6.90 1.20 0.14
CA ARG A 27 -7.26 1.85 -1.14
C ARG A 27 -6.06 2.47 -1.86
N ILE A 28 -5.14 3.08 -1.10
CA ILE A 28 -3.89 3.63 -1.66
C ILE A 28 -3.03 2.50 -2.25
N THR A 29 -2.91 1.39 -1.52
CA THR A 29 -2.14 0.22 -1.95
C THR A 29 -2.72 -0.39 -3.23
N GLU A 30 -4.04 -0.58 -3.30
CA GLU A 30 -4.75 -1.06 -4.49
C GLU A 30 -4.55 -0.13 -5.70
N THR A 31 -4.73 1.18 -5.49
CA THR A 31 -4.58 2.17 -6.57
C THR A 31 -3.18 2.14 -7.18
N LEU A 32 -2.15 1.99 -6.35
CA LEU A 32 -0.76 1.91 -6.80
C LEU A 32 -0.48 0.60 -7.56
N LEU A 33 -0.99 -0.53 -7.07
CA LEU A 33 -0.87 -1.82 -7.77
C LEU A 33 -1.60 -1.80 -9.11
N GLU A 34 -2.80 -1.24 -9.17
CA GLU A 34 -3.59 -1.10 -10.40
C GLU A 34 -2.91 -0.15 -11.41
N ALA A 35 -2.38 0.98 -10.95
CA ALA A 35 -1.62 1.90 -11.78
C ALA A 35 -0.40 1.22 -12.40
N SER A 36 0.25 0.31 -11.66
CA SER A 36 1.36 -0.48 -12.20
C SER A 36 0.91 -1.52 -13.22
N GLN A 37 -0.14 -2.29 -12.92
CA GLN A 37 -0.69 -3.28 -13.87
C GLN A 37 -1.15 -2.65 -15.19
N ARG A 38 -1.73 -1.45 -15.15
CA ARG A 38 -2.19 -0.72 -16.34
C ARG A 38 -1.06 0.00 -17.09
N GLY A 39 0.17 -0.06 -16.61
CA GLY A 39 1.31 0.62 -17.21
C GLY A 39 1.33 2.14 -17.02
N TYR A 40 0.49 2.68 -16.14
CA TYR A 40 0.50 4.11 -15.77
C TYR A 40 1.63 4.45 -14.82
N TRP A 41 2.13 3.45 -14.08
CA TRP A 41 3.22 3.63 -13.14
C TRP A 41 4.24 2.49 -13.25
N ASN A 42 5.48 2.84 -13.58
CA ASN A 42 6.58 1.88 -13.68
C ASN A 42 7.35 1.88 -12.36
N ALA A 43 7.01 0.97 -11.46
CA ALA A 43 7.67 0.78 -10.17
C ALA A 43 8.70 -0.35 -10.26
N SER A 44 9.72 -0.32 -9.40
CA SER A 44 10.64 -1.44 -9.28
C SER A 44 9.91 -2.72 -8.81
N PRO A 45 10.38 -3.92 -9.20
CA PRO A 45 9.81 -5.17 -8.74
C PRO A 45 9.75 -5.28 -7.21
N GLU A 46 10.76 -4.76 -6.52
CA GLU A 46 10.84 -4.71 -5.05
C GLU A 46 9.67 -3.91 -4.44
N ILE A 47 9.41 -2.70 -4.96
CA ILE A 47 8.29 -1.86 -4.49
C ILE A 47 6.94 -2.54 -4.73
N LEU A 48 6.76 -3.22 -5.86
CA LEU A 48 5.53 -3.97 -6.14
C LEU A 48 5.34 -5.13 -5.18
N GLN A 49 6.42 -5.81 -4.80
CA GLN A 49 6.40 -6.91 -3.86
C GLN A 49 6.05 -6.45 -2.44
N ASP A 50 6.58 -5.29 -2.03
CA ASP A 50 6.24 -4.66 -0.75
C ASP A 50 4.78 -4.20 -0.71
N LEU A 51 4.26 -3.62 -1.80
CA LEU A 51 2.86 -3.21 -1.91
C LEU A 51 1.90 -4.42 -1.85
N GLN A 52 2.25 -5.54 -2.50
CA GLN A 52 1.47 -6.78 -2.38
C GLN A 52 1.49 -7.32 -0.95
N SER A 53 2.65 -7.32 -0.31
CA SER A 53 2.78 -7.77 1.09
C SER A 53 1.96 -6.89 2.04
N LEU A 54 1.96 -5.58 1.81
CA LEU A 54 1.14 -4.62 2.53
C LEU A 54 -0.36 -4.91 2.34
N PHE A 55 -0.79 -5.16 1.09
CA PHE A 55 -2.18 -5.47 0.78
C PHE A 55 -2.69 -6.70 1.57
N ILE A 56 -1.95 -7.81 1.55
CA ILE A 56 -2.30 -9.02 2.30
C ILE A 56 -2.33 -8.75 3.82
N SER A 57 -1.35 -7.99 4.33
CA SER A 57 -1.32 -7.59 5.74
C SER A 57 -2.53 -6.76 6.15
N MET A 58 -3.10 -5.98 5.24
CA MET A 58 -4.27 -5.14 5.50
C MET A 58 -5.57 -5.94 5.55
N GLU A 59 -5.71 -7.00 4.75
CA GLU A 59 -6.89 -7.89 4.82
C GLU A 59 -7.08 -8.45 6.23
N GLY A 60 -6.02 -8.94 6.87
CA GLY A 60 -6.07 -9.44 8.25
C GLY A 60 -6.41 -8.37 9.30
N VAL A 61 -6.07 -7.10 9.06
CA VAL A 61 -6.41 -5.99 9.98
C VAL A 61 -7.88 -5.57 9.83
N ILE A 62 -8.43 -5.65 8.62
CA ILE A 62 -9.81 -5.26 8.33
C ILE A 62 -10.78 -6.36 8.73
N GLU A 63 -10.44 -7.64 8.51
CA GLU A 63 -11.27 -8.77 8.96
C GLU A 63 -11.33 -8.90 10.49
N GLY A 64 -10.30 -8.44 11.20
CA GLY A 64 -10.25 -8.47 12.66
C GLY A 64 -10.93 -7.30 13.39
N ARG A 65 -11.53 -6.35 12.65
CA ARG A 65 -12.26 -5.18 13.18
C ARG A 65 -13.76 -5.34 13.01
#